data_AF-A0A822F278-F1
#
_entry.id   AF-A0A822F278-F1
#
_cell.length_a   1.000
_cell.length_b   1.000
_cell.length_c   1.000
_cell.angle_alpha   90.00
_cell.angle_beta   90.00
_cell.angle_gamma   90.00
#
_symmetry.space_group_name_H-M   'P 1'
#
loop_
_entity.id
_entity.type
_entity.pdbx_description
1 polymer ?
#
loop_
_entity_poly.entity_id
_entity_poly.type
_entity_poly.pdbx_seq_one_letter_code
_entity_poly.pdbx_strand_id
1 'polypeptide(L)' 'MESQNQDKFADYELRLMDLDSEHLGIPDTDYSCTIKMPSSEFSRICRDMSVMGDSVLVCTTKEGVKFSAKGDLGQ' A
#
# COMPACT_ATOMS: atom_id res chain seq x y z
N MET A 1 9.59 -46.74 -13.35
CA MET A 1 8.82 -46.73 -12.10
C MET A 1 8.82 -45.29 -11.61
N GLU A 2 7.85 -44.51 -12.06
CA GLU A 2 7.68 -43.12 -11.61
C GLU A 2 6.88 -43.16 -10.31
N SER A 3 7.56 -42.94 -9.19
CA SER A 3 6.92 -42.95 -7.88
C SER A 3 6.09 -41.69 -7.69
N GLN A 4 4.79 -41.89 -7.86
CA GLN A 4 3.62 -41.22 -7.26
C GLN A 4 3.90 -39.93 -6.44
N ASN A 5 3.37 -38.83 -7.00
CA ASN A 5 2.85 -37.63 -6.34
C ASN A 5 2.83 -37.71 -4.80
N GLN A 6 3.87 -37.18 -4.14
CA GLN A 6 3.82 -36.95 -2.70
C GLN A 6 2.89 -35.76 -2.44
N ASP A 7 1.68 -36.05 -1.96
CA ASP A 7 0.79 -35.05 -1.39
C ASP A 7 1.53 -34.35 -0.22
N LYS A 8 1.85 -33.08 -0.40
CA LYS A 8 2.51 -32.27 0.63
C LYS A 8 1.46 -31.80 1.63
N PHE A 9 1.44 -32.41 2.81
CA PHE A 9 0.68 -31.93 3.95
C PHE A 9 1.60 -31.18 4.91
N ALA A 10 1.16 -30.00 5.36
CA ALA A 10 1.86 -29.21 6.35
C ALA A 10 0.85 -28.73 7.40
N ASP A 11 1.04 -29.18 8.64
CA ASP A 11 0.28 -28.72 9.79
C ASP A 11 1.06 -27.60 10.49
N TYR A 12 0.37 -26.51 10.81
CA TYR A 12 0.93 -25.37 11.52
C TYR A 12 0.13 -25.13 12.80
N GLU A 13 0.82 -25.15 13.93
CA GLU A 13 0.26 -24.78 15.23
C GLU A 13 0.88 -23.46 15.69
N LEU A 14 0.06 -22.44 15.89
CA LEU A 14 0.46 -21.13 16.37
C LEU A 14 -0.20 -20.86 17.72
N ARG A 15 0.62 -20.51 18.73
CA ARG A 15 0.11 -20.01 20.00
C ARG A 15 -0.20 -18.53 19.87
N LEU A 16 -1.48 -18.19 20.04
CA LEU A 16 -1.93 -16.80 20.04
C LEU A 16 -1.66 -16.16 21.40
N MET A 17 -1.46 -14.85 21.40
CA MET A 17 -1.37 -14.03 22.60
C MET A 17 -2.67 -13.25 22.76
N ASP A 18 -3.12 -13.10 24.00
CA ASP A 18 -4.24 -12.21 24.32
C ASP A 18 -3.69 -10.79 24.41
N LEU A 19 -4.03 -9.98 23.41
CA LEU A 19 -3.63 -8.57 23.33
C LEU A 19 -4.86 -7.73 23.53
N ASP A 20 -4.83 -6.86 24.54
CA ASP A 20 -5.86 -5.84 24.74
C ASP A 20 -5.88 -4.92 23.52
N SER A 21 -6.98 -4.97 22.78
CA SER A 21 -7.21 -4.15 21.59
C SER A 21 -8.10 -2.97 21.96
N GLU A 22 -7.53 -1.77 22.04
CA GLU A 22 -8.33 -0.54 22.06
C GLU A 22 -8.95 -0.29 20.68
N HIS A 23 -10.28 -0.17 20.61
CA HIS A 23 -10.97 0.15 19.37
C HIS A 23 -10.97 1.65 19.12
N LEU A 24 -10.10 2.12 18.22
CA LEU A 24 -10.17 3.49 17.72
C LEU A 24 -11.30 3.59 16.70
N GLY A 25 -12.30 4.44 16.99
CA GLY A 25 -13.38 4.73 16.07
C GLY A 25 -12.90 5.52 14.86
N ILE A 26 -13.48 5.26 13.68
CA ILE A 26 -13.22 6.03 12.46
C ILE A 26 -14.25 7.16 12.39
N PRO A 27 -13.84 8.45 12.42
CA PRO A 27 -14.78 9.56 12.30
C PRO A 27 -15.25 9.73 10.85
N ASP A 28 -16.49 10.17 10.68
CA ASP A 28 -16.96 10.68 9.38
C ASP A 28 -16.19 11.96 9.05
N THR A 29 -15.50 11.96 7.91
CA THR A 29 -14.64 13.07 7.46
C THR A 29 -15.01 13.45 6.03
N ASP A 30 -15.35 14.74 5.83
CA ASP A 30 -15.52 15.30 4.50
C ASP A 30 -14.16 15.58 3.87
N TYR A 31 -13.81 14.83 2.83
CA TYR A 31 -12.58 15.02 2.08
C TYR A 31 -12.76 15.97 0.90
N SER A 32 -11.77 16.85 0.68
CA SER A 32 -11.77 17.77 -0.47
C SER A 32 -11.74 17.06 -1.83
N CYS A 33 -11.30 15.80 -1.88
CA CYS A 33 -11.25 14.98 -3.10
C CYS A 33 -11.25 13.48 -2.77
N THR A 34 -11.80 12.67 -3.69
CA THR A 34 -11.66 11.21 -3.71
C THR A 34 -11.16 10.78 -5.08
N ILE A 35 -10.05 10.05 -5.12
CA ILE A 35 -9.42 9.56 -6.37
C ILE A 35 -9.55 8.03 -6.41
N LYS A 36 -10.00 7.49 -7.55
CA LYS A 36 -10.02 6.04 -7.81
C LYS A 36 -9.05 5.74 -8.94
N MET A 37 -8.16 4.78 -8.72
CA MET A 37 -7.20 4.30 -9.72
C MET A 37 -6.83 2.84 -9.46
N PRO A 38 -6.28 2.12 -10.45
CA PRO A 38 -5.73 0.79 -10.25
C PRO A 38 -4.66 0.77 -9.15
N SER A 39 -4.74 -0.20 -8.24
CA SER A 39 -3.75 -0.35 -7.16
C SER A 39 -2.34 -0.60 -7.67
N SER A 40 -2.20 -1.30 -8.81
CA SER A 40 -0.94 -1.52 -9.49
C SER A 40 -0.28 -0.22 -9.97
N GLU A 41 -1.10 0.72 -10.46
CA GLU A 41 -0.64 2.04 -10.91
C GLU A 41 -0.18 2.89 -9.73
N PHE A 42 -1.00 2.99 -8.68
CA PHE A 42 -0.62 3.72 -7.47
C PHE A 42 0.67 3.15 -6.84
N SER A 43 0.77 1.82 -6.75
CA SER A 43 1.96 1.15 -6.23
C SER A 43 3.21 1.45 -7.07
N ARG A 44 3.07 1.53 -8.40
CA ARG A 44 4.17 1.93 -9.29
C ARG A 44 4.57 3.39 -9.05
N ILE A 45 3.61 4.30 -8.98
CA ILE A 45 3.87 5.72 -8.70
C ILE A 45 4.64 5.89 -7.38
N CYS A 46 4.23 5.22 -6.30
CA CYS A 46 4.94 5.29 -5.02
C CYS A 46 6.40 4.81 -5.13
N ARG A 47 6.65 3.71 -5.85
CA ARG A 47 8.02 3.21 -6.07
C ARG A 47 8.85 4.20 -6.88
N ASP A 48 8.32 4.69 -7.98
CA ASP A 48 9.01 5.63 -8.86
C ASP A 48 9.36 6.94 -8.11
N MET A 49 8.42 7.46 -7.31
CA MET A 49 8.65 8.66 -6.49
C MET A 49 9.64 8.41 -5.34
N SER A 50 9.66 7.22 -4.73
CA SER A 50 10.57 6.89 -3.63
C SER A 50 12.05 6.88 -4.04
N VAL A 51 12.33 6.72 -5.34
CA VAL A 51 13.69 6.85 -5.88
C VAL A 51 14.12 8.33 -5.92
N MET A 52 13.16 9.26 -6.05
CA MET A 52 13.44 10.69 -6.19
C MET A 52 13.58 11.38 -4.84
N GLY A 53 12.81 10.99 -3.82
CA GLY A 53 12.92 11.54 -2.47
C GLY A 53 11.94 10.95 -1.46
N ASP A 54 12.10 11.30 -0.18
CA ASP A 54 11.36 10.70 0.94
C ASP A 54 9.93 11.23 1.10
N SER A 55 9.58 12.31 0.41
CA SER A 55 8.28 12.99 0.51
C SER A 55 7.63 13.16 -0.85
N VAL A 56 6.35 12.80 -0.93
CA VAL A 56 5.53 12.93 -2.14
C VAL A 56 4.41 13.93 -1.89
N LEU A 57 4.33 14.94 -2.75
CA LEU A 57 3.22 15.88 -2.85
C LEU A 57 2.16 15.31 -3.79
N VAL A 58 0.93 15.20 -3.30
CA VAL A 58 -0.25 14.81 -4.09
C VAL A 58 -1.16 16.02 -4.24
N CYS A 59 -1.24 16.58 -5.44
CA CYS A 59 -2.09 17.73 -5.74
C CYS A 59 -3.23 17.32 -6.67
N THR A 60 -4.44 17.76 -6.36
CA THR A 60 -5.60 17.58 -7.24
C THR A 60 -6.05 18.92 -7.80
N THR A 61 -6.24 18.99 -9.11
CA THR A 61 -6.84 20.13 -9.80
C THR A 61 -8.02 19.66 -10.65
N LYS A 62 -8.66 20.57 -11.38
CA LYS A 62 -9.69 20.21 -12.36
C LYS A 62 -9.16 19.35 -13.51
N GLU A 63 -7.84 19.35 -13.74
CA GLU A 63 -7.18 18.61 -14.82
C GLU A 63 -6.82 17.18 -14.41
N GLY A 64 -6.81 16.88 -13.11
CA GLY A 64 -6.52 15.55 -12.58
C GLY A 64 -5.68 15.57 -11.30
N VAL A 65 -5.06 14.43 -11.00
CA VAL A 65 -4.12 14.26 -9.89
C VAL A 65 -2.68 14.35 -10.40
N LYS A 66 -1.84 15.11 -9.68
CA LYS A 66 -0.41 15.21 -9.91
C LYS A 66 0.35 14.68 -8.69
N PHE A 67 1.28 13.77 -8.94
CA PHE A 67 2.26 13.29 -7.97
C PHE A 67 3.60 14.00 -8.24
N SER A 68 4.26 14.46 -7.19
CA SER A 68 5.57 15.11 -7.32
C SER A 68 6.42 14.78 -6.10
N ALA A 69 7.67 14.41 -6.31
CA ALA A 69 8.66 14.26 -5.25
C ALA A 69 9.80 15.24 -5.53
N LYS A 70 10.48 15.68 -4.48
CA LYS A 70 11.70 16.47 -4.61
C LYS A 70 12.79 15.76 -3.83
N GLY A 71 13.94 15.55 -4.44
CA GLY A 71 15.12 15.13 -3.70
C GLY A 71 16.40 15.51 -4.41
N ASP A 72 17.50 14.92 -3.97
CA ASP A 72 18.85 15.42 -4.26
C ASP A 72 19.23 15.33 -5.74
N LEU A 73 18.52 14.49 -6.51
CA LEU A 73 18.73 14.30 -7.94
C LEU A 73 17.84 15.20 -8.83
N GLY A 74 16.92 15.99 -8.25
CA GLY A 74 16.06 16.90 -9.01
C GLY A 74 14.59 16.96 -8.54
N GLN A 75 13.74 17.56 -9.39
CA GLN A 75 12.27 17.61 -9.28
C GLN A 75 11.63 16.97 -10.51
#